data_AF-R1DTP0-F1
#
_entry.id   AF-R1DTP0-F1
#
_cell.length_a   1.000
_cell.length_b   1.000
_cell.length_c   1.000
_cell.angle_alpha   90.00
_cell.angle_beta   90.00
_cell.angle_gamma   90.00
#
_symmetry.space_group_name_H-M   'P 1'
#
loop_
_entity.id
_entity.type
_entity.pdbx_description
1 polymer ?
#
loop_
_entity_poly.entity_id
_entity_poly.type
_entity_poly.pdbx_seq_one_letter_code
_entity_poly.pdbx_strand_id
1 'polypeptide(L)'
;RYAELFAGVGGFRLALDGLGGRCVFASEIDPCAAATYERNFGDAPLGDITEVPDEDLPAHDLLTAGFPCQSFSRSGEQRGLGDARGDLFFEIVRVAPAALLLENVPNLLRVDNGHALHIIVHALTRAGYHCRLKKKNTRSF
;
A
#
# COMPACT_ATOMS: atom_id res chain seq x y z
N ARG A 1 1.22 15.36 6.38
CA ARG A 1 1.05 14.15 7.24
C ARG A 1 0.87 12.96 6.33
N TYR A 2 1.35 11.79 6.70
CA TYR A 2 1.21 10.60 5.85
C TYR A 2 0.83 9.36 6.65
N ALA A 3 0.37 8.35 5.93
CA ALA A 3 0.08 7.03 6.47
C ALA A 3 0.80 5.95 5.65
N GLU A 4 1.07 4.82 6.29
CA GLU A 4 1.75 3.68 5.67
C GLU A 4 0.90 2.42 5.79
N LEU A 5 0.51 1.82 4.66
CA LEU A 5 0.00 0.46 4.65
C LEU A 5 1.09 -0.50 4.20
N PHE A 6 1.06 -1.72 4.75
CA PHE A 6 2.09 -2.73 4.48
C PHE A 6 3.47 -2.17 4.81
N ALA A 7 3.57 -1.59 6.02
CA ALA A 7 4.70 -0.77 6.42
C ALA A 7 6.03 -1.56 6.47
N GLY A 8 5.95 -2.88 6.66
CA GLY A 8 7.09 -3.75 6.88
C GLY A 8 7.94 -3.22 8.02
N VAL A 9 9.23 -3.02 7.74
CA VAL A 9 10.19 -2.46 8.71
C VAL A 9 10.31 -0.92 8.63
N GLY A 10 9.43 -0.24 7.88
CA GLY A 10 9.36 1.23 7.80
C GLY A 10 10.29 1.88 6.79
N GLY A 11 10.41 1.30 5.60
CA GLY A 11 11.22 1.88 4.52
C GLY A 11 10.69 3.24 4.04
N PHE A 12 9.37 3.39 3.91
CA PHE A 12 8.75 4.68 3.59
C PHE A 12 8.88 5.67 4.74
N ARG A 13 8.66 5.24 5.99
CA ARG A 13 8.90 6.03 7.22
C ARG A 13 10.24 6.74 7.20
N LEU A 14 11.33 5.98 7.00
CA LEU A 14 12.70 6.52 6.98
C LEU A 14 12.88 7.62 5.93
N ALA A 15 12.36 7.40 4.73
CA ALA A 15 12.49 8.37 3.64
C ALA A 15 11.66 9.63 3.89
N LEU A 16 10.40 9.47 4.32
CA LEU A 16 9.46 10.58 4.48
C LEU A 16 9.74 11.41 5.73
N ASP A 17 10.17 10.79 6.83
CA ASP A 17 10.60 11.53 8.03
C ASP A 17 11.84 12.36 7.74
N GLY A 18 12.78 11.82 6.96
CA GLY A 18 13.96 12.57 6.49
C GLY A 18 13.62 13.80 5.63
N LEU A 19 12.41 13.84 5.04
CA LEU A 19 11.88 14.97 4.28
C LEU A 19 10.98 15.91 5.12
N GLY A 20 10.94 15.73 6.45
CA GLY A 20 10.08 16.50 7.35
C GLY A 20 8.62 16.03 7.38
N GLY A 21 8.36 14.83 6.86
CA GLY A 21 7.07 14.17 6.99
C GLY A 21 6.77 13.81 8.45
N ARG A 22 5.48 13.60 8.72
CA ARG A 22 4.99 13.07 9.99
C ARG A 22 4.01 11.95 9.67
N CYS A 23 4.36 10.71 10.00
CA CYS A 23 3.40 9.61 9.90
C CYS A 23 2.42 9.68 11.06
N VAL A 24 1.14 9.50 10.73
CA VAL A 24 0.04 9.59 11.67
C VAL A 24 -0.54 8.21 12.01
N PHE A 25 -0.32 7.23 11.14
CA PHE A 25 -0.49 5.81 11.45
C PHE A 25 0.30 4.94 10.47
N ALA A 26 0.58 3.71 10.88
CA ALA A 26 1.10 2.65 10.03
C ALA A 26 0.32 1.35 10.28
N SER A 27 0.19 0.50 9.27
CA SER A 27 -0.38 -0.85 9.39
C SER A 27 0.60 -1.89 8.87
N GLU A 28 0.80 -2.92 9.68
CA GLU A 28 1.64 -4.07 9.38
C GLU A 28 1.09 -5.27 10.16
N ILE A 29 0.81 -6.37 9.46
CA ILE A 29 0.18 -7.57 10.02
C ILE A 29 1.23 -8.57 10.51
N ASP A 30 2.44 -8.58 9.93
CA ASP A 30 3.50 -9.46 10.36
C ASP A 30 4.06 -9.01 11.72
N PRO A 31 3.97 -9.84 12.78
CA PRO A 31 4.36 -9.43 14.12
C PRO A 31 5.86 -9.16 14.26
N CYS A 32 6.70 -9.82 13.46
CA CYS A 32 8.15 -9.60 13.49
C CYS A 32 8.53 -8.26 12.86
N ALA A 33 7.90 -7.91 11.73
CA ALA A 33 8.05 -6.63 11.07
C ALA A 33 7.49 -5.50 11.95
N ALA A 34 6.30 -5.67 12.53
CA ALA A 34 5.68 -4.72 13.43
C ALA A 34 6.54 -4.45 14.68
N ALA A 35 7.07 -5.50 15.32
CA ALA A 35 7.98 -5.34 16.46
C ALA A 35 9.28 -4.60 16.07
N THR A 36 9.80 -4.86 14.86
CA THR A 36 10.95 -4.13 14.33
C THR A 36 10.60 -2.67 14.09
N TYR A 37 9.44 -2.39 13.49
CA TYR A 37 8.94 -1.04 13.24
C TYR A 37 8.81 -0.25 14.54
N GLU A 38 8.08 -0.79 15.53
CA GLU A 38 7.88 -0.16 16.84
C GLU A 38 9.21 0.10 17.55
N ARG A 39 10.15 -0.85 17.50
CA ARG A 39 11.48 -0.67 18.09
C ARG A 39 12.25 0.51 17.49
N ASN A 40 12.08 0.80 16.20
CA ASN A 40 12.82 1.86 15.52
C ASN A 40 12.12 3.22 15.61
N PHE A 41 10.79 3.26 15.63
CA PHE A 41 10.02 4.51 15.54
C PHE A 41 9.24 4.87 16.80
N GLY A 42 9.08 3.94 17.75
CA GLY A 42 8.31 4.12 18.99
C GLY A 42 6.79 4.04 18.80
N ASP A 43 6.33 3.88 17.55
CA ASP A 43 4.92 3.78 17.19
C ASP A 43 4.58 2.33 16.80
N ALA A 44 3.63 1.69 17.49
CA ALA A 44 3.15 0.36 17.13
C ALA A 44 2.22 0.42 15.91
N PRO A 45 2.44 -0.38 14.85
CA PRO A 45 1.50 -0.48 13.74
C PRO A 45 0.14 -1.03 14.17
N LEU A 46 -0.92 -0.65 13.43
CA LEU A 46 -2.31 -1.01 13.72
C LEU A 46 -2.67 -2.49 13.51
N GLY A 47 -1.77 -3.31 12.97
CA GLY A 47 -2.07 -4.70 12.62
C GLY A 47 -2.74 -4.84 11.25
N ASP A 48 -3.70 -5.76 11.14
CA ASP A 48 -4.48 -6.03 9.92
C ASP A 48 -5.39 -4.85 9.56
N ILE A 49 -5.09 -4.17 8.45
CA ILE A 49 -5.86 -2.99 8.00
C ILE A 49 -7.33 -3.32 7.72
N THR A 50 -7.66 -4.57 7.36
CA THR A 50 -9.04 -4.97 7.06
C THR A 50 -9.93 -5.00 8.29
N GLU A 51 -9.33 -5.03 9.49
CA GLU A 51 -10.03 -5.01 10.77
C GLU A 51 -10.11 -3.59 11.38
N VAL A 52 -9.46 -2.59 10.78
CA VAL A 52 -9.42 -1.22 11.30
C VAL A 52 -10.55 -0.37 10.71
N PRO A 53 -11.49 0.13 11.54
CA PRO A 53 -12.62 0.93 11.06
C PRO A 53 -12.19 2.35 10.65
N ASP A 54 -12.97 2.97 9.77
CA ASP A 54 -12.64 4.27 9.17
C ASP A 54 -12.52 5.38 10.23
N GLU A 55 -13.34 5.34 11.28
CA GLU A 55 -13.33 6.33 12.37
C GLU A 55 -12.04 6.34 13.20
N ASP A 56 -11.31 5.22 13.22
CA ASP A 56 -10.07 5.08 13.98
C ASP A 56 -8.85 5.53 13.16
N LEU A 57 -9.00 5.79 11.86
CA LEU A 57 -7.92 6.19 10.98
C LEU A 57 -7.67 7.70 11.01
N PRO A 58 -6.49 8.16 11.46
CA PRO A 58 -6.16 9.58 11.42
C PRO A 58 -6.16 10.16 10.00
N ALA A 59 -6.69 11.37 9.87
CA ALA A 59 -6.64 12.11 8.62
C ALA A 59 -5.19 12.36 8.17
N HIS A 60 -4.92 12.10 6.90
CA HIS A 60 -3.60 12.17 6.29
C HIS A 60 -3.68 12.71 4.86
N ASP A 61 -2.54 13.15 4.32
CA ASP A 61 -2.48 13.86 3.03
C ASP A 61 -1.79 13.00 1.94
N LEU A 62 -0.96 12.04 2.36
CA LEU A 62 -0.25 11.07 1.53
C LEU A 62 -0.39 9.67 2.12
N LEU A 63 -0.71 8.68 1.29
CA LEU A 63 -0.66 7.27 1.65
C LEU A 63 0.45 6.58 0.87
N THR A 64 1.30 5.83 1.55
CA THR A 64 2.27 4.94 0.92
C THR A 64 1.90 3.48 1.14
N ALA A 65 2.09 2.65 0.11
CA ALA A 65 1.81 1.23 0.22
C ALA A 65 2.73 0.38 -0.67
N GLY A 66 3.44 -0.57 -0.07
CA GLY A 66 4.18 -1.64 -0.75
C GLY A 66 3.36 -2.93 -0.73
N PHE A 67 2.29 -2.97 -1.51
CA PHE A 67 1.25 -3.99 -1.37
C PHE A 67 1.58 -5.30 -2.11
N PRO A 68 1.12 -6.46 -1.59
CA PRO A 68 1.45 -7.76 -2.18
C PRO A 68 0.93 -7.91 -3.61
N CYS A 69 1.79 -8.39 -4.52
CA CYS A 69 1.48 -8.60 -5.95
C CYS A 69 0.67 -9.88 -6.24
N GLN A 70 0.56 -10.79 -5.26
CA GLN A 70 0.14 -12.18 -5.49
C GLN A 70 -1.31 -12.34 -5.95
N SER A 71 -2.14 -11.34 -5.69
CA SER A 71 -3.59 -11.40 -5.81
C SER A 71 -4.14 -11.23 -7.22
N PHE A 72 -3.31 -10.85 -8.19
CA PHE A 72 -3.75 -10.53 -9.55
C PHE A 72 -3.41 -11.60 -10.60
N SER A 73 -3.04 -12.83 -10.18
CA SER A 73 -2.71 -13.93 -11.10
C SER A 73 -3.94 -14.77 -11.49
N ARG A 74 -3.98 -15.28 -12.74
CA ARG A 74 -5.11 -16.00 -13.40
C ARG A 74 -5.70 -17.21 -12.64
N SER A 75 -5.03 -17.72 -11.62
CA SER A 75 -5.58 -18.79 -10.78
C SER A 75 -6.69 -18.31 -9.83
N GLY A 76 -6.84 -16.99 -9.65
CA GLY A 76 -8.00 -16.36 -9.03
C GLY A 76 -9.07 -16.07 -10.08
N GLU A 77 -9.65 -17.10 -10.68
CA GLU A 77 -10.83 -16.95 -11.52
C GLU A 77 -11.92 -16.16 -10.78
N GLN A 78 -12.41 -15.09 -11.41
CA GLN A 78 -13.83 -14.71 -11.41
C GLN A 78 -14.56 -14.79 -10.06
N ARG A 79 -13.98 -14.28 -8.98
CA ARG A 79 -14.72 -14.01 -7.75
C ARG A 79 -14.55 -12.55 -7.43
N GLY A 80 -15.53 -11.74 -7.84
CA GLY A 80 -15.67 -10.42 -7.25
C GLY A 80 -15.66 -10.51 -5.72
N LEU A 81 -15.08 -9.51 -5.05
CA LEU A 81 -15.21 -9.27 -3.60
C LEU A 81 -15.05 -10.51 -2.70
N GLY A 82 -14.16 -11.46 -3.04
CA GLY A 82 -14.14 -12.77 -2.38
C GLY A 82 -12.79 -13.51 -2.35
N ASP A 83 -11.69 -12.85 -2.66
CA ASP A 83 -10.34 -13.34 -2.32
C ASP A 83 -9.72 -12.33 -1.35
N ALA A 84 -9.59 -12.74 -0.08
CA ALA A 84 -9.14 -11.88 1.03
C ALA A 84 -7.78 -11.18 0.78
N ARG A 85 -6.98 -11.66 -0.19
CA ARG A 85 -5.71 -11.02 -0.59
C ARG A 85 -5.85 -10.11 -1.82
N GLY A 86 -6.84 -10.34 -2.69
CA GLY A 86 -7.23 -9.43 -3.77
C GLY A 86 -7.88 -8.16 -3.24
N ASP A 87 -8.44 -8.24 -2.04
CA ASP A 87 -9.08 -7.15 -1.31
C ASP A 87 -8.08 -6.12 -0.76
N LEU A 88 -6.81 -6.48 -0.54
CA LEU A 88 -5.82 -5.57 0.07
C LEU A 88 -5.50 -4.32 -0.78
N PHE A 89 -5.66 -4.40 -2.11
CA PHE A 89 -5.57 -3.21 -2.94
C PHE A 89 -6.79 -2.30 -2.75
N PHE A 90 -7.98 -2.86 -2.53
CA PHE A 90 -9.17 -2.06 -2.25
C PHE A 90 -9.12 -1.41 -0.88
N GLU A 91 -8.39 -1.97 0.09
CA GLU A 91 -8.06 -1.27 1.33
C GLU A 91 -7.28 0.01 1.08
N ILE A 92 -6.33 0.01 0.13
CA ILE A 92 -5.62 1.24 -0.29
C ILE A 92 -6.61 2.26 -0.84
N VAL A 93 -7.58 1.82 -1.64
CA VAL A 93 -8.61 2.71 -2.21
C VAL A 93 -9.55 3.23 -1.12
N ARG A 94 -9.91 2.41 -0.13
CA ARG A 94 -10.75 2.79 1.02
C ARG A 94 -10.11 3.92 1.81
N VAL A 95 -8.81 3.79 2.12
CA VAL A 95 -8.09 4.75 2.96
C VAL A 95 -7.43 5.88 2.17
N ALA A 96 -7.69 6.01 0.86
CA ALA A 96 -6.94 6.88 -0.02
C ALA A 96 -7.15 8.39 0.30
N PRO A 97 -6.07 9.16 0.54
CA PRO A 97 -6.10 10.61 0.73
C PRO A 97 -5.80 11.34 -0.58
N ALA A 98 -5.52 12.64 -0.56
CA ALA A 98 -5.24 13.43 -1.77
C ALA A 98 -4.09 12.89 -2.66
N ALA A 99 -3.10 12.20 -2.09
CA ALA A 99 -1.97 11.65 -2.84
C ALA A 99 -1.64 10.20 -2.45
N LEU A 100 -1.21 9.42 -3.44
CA LEU A 100 -0.81 8.02 -3.30
C LEU A 100 0.62 7.81 -3.82
N LEU A 101 1.43 7.08 -3.07
CA LEU A 101 2.71 6.54 -3.52
C LEU A 101 2.73 5.03 -3.34
N LEU A 102 2.50 4.31 -4.44
CA LEU A 102 2.37 2.87 -4.43
C LEU A 102 3.63 2.22 -5.04
N GLU A 103 4.15 1.21 -4.38
CA GLU A 103 5.29 0.41 -4.85
C GLU A 103 4.85 -1.03 -5.11
N ASN A 104 5.40 -1.62 -6.16
CA ASN A 104 5.21 -3.02 -6.47
C ASN A 104 6.33 -3.55 -7.37
N VAL A 105 6.48 -4.88 -7.43
CA VAL A 105 7.51 -5.55 -8.21
C VAL A 105 7.36 -5.32 -9.72
N PRO A 106 8.46 -5.32 -10.49
CA PRO A 106 8.41 -5.11 -11.94
C PRO A 106 7.53 -6.10 -12.72
N ASN A 107 7.27 -7.27 -12.14
CA ASN A 107 6.42 -8.29 -12.75
C ASN A 107 4.96 -7.83 -12.86
N LEU A 108 4.50 -6.87 -12.05
CA LEU A 108 3.13 -6.33 -12.14
C LEU A 108 2.78 -5.82 -13.54
N LEU A 109 3.76 -5.35 -14.31
CA LEU A 109 3.60 -4.92 -15.70
C LEU A 109 3.19 -6.05 -16.66
N ARG A 110 3.38 -7.31 -16.26
CA ARG A 110 3.26 -8.50 -17.12
C ARG A 110 2.30 -9.56 -16.56
N VAL A 111 2.06 -9.56 -15.24
CA VAL A 111 1.10 -10.48 -14.60
C VAL A 111 -0.24 -10.42 -15.32
N ASP A 112 -0.80 -11.60 -15.59
CA ASP A 112 -2.07 -11.76 -16.31
C ASP A 112 -2.12 -10.93 -17.61
N ASN A 113 -1.03 -10.98 -18.39
CA ASN A 113 -0.88 -10.19 -19.63
C ASN A 113 -1.10 -8.68 -19.43
N GLY A 114 -0.78 -8.15 -18.24
CA GLY A 114 -0.94 -6.73 -17.89
C GLY A 114 -2.34 -6.37 -17.37
N HIS A 115 -3.26 -7.32 -17.27
CA HIS A 115 -4.63 -7.09 -16.79
C HIS A 115 -4.67 -6.64 -15.32
N ALA A 116 -3.79 -7.19 -14.48
CA ALA A 116 -3.59 -6.75 -13.09
C ALA A 116 -3.40 -5.23 -12.97
N LEU A 117 -2.47 -4.70 -13.75
CA LEU A 117 -2.16 -3.28 -13.77
C LEU A 117 -3.32 -2.45 -14.32
N HIS A 118 -4.02 -2.98 -15.33
CA HIS A 118 -5.21 -2.32 -15.87
C HIS A 118 -6.29 -2.14 -14.82
N ILE A 119 -6.59 -3.17 -14.02
CA ILE A 119 -7.57 -3.11 -12.91
C ILE A 119 -7.17 -2.04 -11.90
N ILE A 120 -5.90 -2.04 -11.45
CA ILE A 120 -5.38 -1.08 -10.47
C ILE A 120 -5.53 0.36 -10.98
N VAL A 121 -5.04 0.64 -12.20
CA VAL A 121 -5.10 1.99 -12.78
C VAL A 121 -6.55 2.41 -13.02
N HIS A 122 -7.41 1.48 -13.46
CA HIS A 122 -8.83 1.76 -13.66
C HIS A 122 -9.52 2.12 -12.34
N ALA A 123 -9.30 1.35 -11.27
CA ALA A 123 -9.87 1.62 -9.96
C ALA A 123 -9.41 2.97 -9.38
N LEU A 124 -8.11 3.29 -9.48
CA LEU A 124 -7.58 4.59 -9.04
C LEU A 124 -8.14 5.75 -9.87
N THR A 125 -8.26 5.58 -11.19
CA THR A 125 -8.86 6.60 -12.06
C THR A 125 -10.33 6.82 -11.72
N ARG A 126 -11.07 5.74 -11.45
CA ARG A 126 -12.47 5.77 -10.98
C ARG A 126 -12.62 6.46 -9.62
N ALA A 127 -11.62 6.38 -8.75
CA ALA A 127 -11.55 7.10 -7.48
C ALA A 127 -11.07 8.56 -7.63
N GLY A 128 -10.81 9.04 -8.86
CA GLY A 128 -10.45 10.43 -9.14
C GLY A 128 -8.95 10.72 -9.21
N TYR A 129 -8.09 9.71 -9.17
CA TYR A 129 -6.65 9.89 -9.24
C TYR A 129 -6.11 9.91 -10.67
N HIS A 130 -5.12 10.76 -10.91
CA HIS A 130 -4.27 10.68 -12.09
C HIS A 130 -3.04 9.80 -11.81
N CYS A 131 -2.97 8.63 -12.43
CA CYS A 131 -1.86 7.70 -12.24
C CYS A 131 -0.63 8.04 -13.09
N ARG A 132 0.56 8.09 -12.48
CA ARG A 132 1.85 8.09 -13.19
C ARG A 132 2.65 6.86 -12.83
N LEU A 133 3.07 6.10 -13.84
CA LEU A 133 3.83 4.86 -13.65
C LEU A 133 5.27 5.04 -14.11
N LYS A 134 6.22 4.59 -13.29
CA LYS A 134 7.64 4.63 -13.64
C LYS A 134 8.37 3.42 -13.06
N LYS A 135 8.96 2.61 -13.94
CA LYS A 135 9.88 1.55 -13.52
C LYS A 135 11.23 2.15 -13.14
N LYS A 136 11.76 1.74 -11.99
CA LYS A 136 13.04 2.20 -11.45
C LYS A 136 13.92 1.01 -11.06
N ASN A 137 15.24 1.21 -11.08
CA ASN A 137 16.24 0.25 -10.63
C ASN A 137 17.07 0.93 -9.55
N THR A 138 17.23 0.29 -8.40
CA THR A 138 17.98 0.83 -7.24
C THR A 138 19.44 1.12 -7.57
N ARG A 139 20.06 0.41 -8.54
CA ARG A 139 21.42 0.70 -9.02
C ARG A 139 21.56 2.08 -9.67
N SER A 140 20.46 2.70 -10.09
CA SER A 140 20.45 3.96 -10.84
C SER A 140 20.12 5.19 -9.97
N PHE A 141 20.23 5.04 -8.64
CA PHE A 141 20.15 6.13 -7.66
C PHE A 141 21.47 6.17 -6.89
#